data_AF-A0A1H8QKL3-F1
#
_entry.id   AF-A0A1H8QKL3-F1
#
_cell.length_a   1.000
_cell.length_b   1.000
_cell.length_c   1.000
_cell.angle_alpha   90.00
_cell.angle_beta   90.00
_cell.angle_gamma   90.00
#
_symmetry.space_group_name_H-M   'P 1'
#
loop_
_entity.id
_entity.type
_entity.pdbx_description
1 polymer ?
#
loop_
_entity_poly.entity_id
_entity_poly.type
_entity_poly.pdbx_seq_one_letter_code
_entity_poly.pdbx_strand_id
1 'polypeptide(L)'
;MTGEKATARGTILAQYRPIRCAIQAVLAQAVDACRKPDLNRAAKHLGLLDEAHLADDTVLNMLCDVALFEPNQRGRRVFDGFLRDRLAALDPGEQEVARRMEGAFVSIFRVAGRHAQAGLWLEDLLAAGRRLWLVDESLEASASDGEVIGMRLFEAGSFHAGFGIIVEPQEDLVAFCTQAAARGNRLPIRHSLAAALYADDIQARSLPSLDEVDMPEVVVEALMRQAGVPQGTPVARPRRGRRRPK
;
A
#
# COMPACT_ATOMS: atom_id res chain seq x y z
N MET A 1 4.51 -34.38 -14.67
CA MET A 1 4.76 -33.42 -13.56
C MET A 1 3.93 -32.14 -13.62
N THR A 2 3.21 -31.83 -14.71
CA THR A 2 2.37 -30.62 -14.82
C THR A 2 0.99 -30.76 -14.15
N GLY A 3 0.41 -31.95 -14.13
CA GLY A 3 -0.93 -32.19 -13.55
C GLY A 3 -1.01 -32.03 -12.03
N GLU A 4 -0.02 -32.53 -11.28
CA GLU A 4 -0.02 -32.47 -9.81
C GLU A 4 0.15 -31.03 -9.28
N LYS A 5 1.00 -30.22 -9.93
CA LYS A 5 1.14 -28.79 -9.63
C LYS A 5 -0.12 -28.00 -9.93
N ALA A 6 -0.80 -28.31 -11.04
CA ALA A 6 -2.06 -27.66 -11.38
C ALA A 6 -3.17 -27.98 -10.37
N THR A 7 -3.25 -29.23 -9.91
CA THR A 7 -4.18 -29.64 -8.84
C THR A 7 -3.87 -28.92 -7.53
N ALA A 8 -2.60 -28.88 -7.11
CA ALA A 8 -2.19 -28.17 -5.90
C ALA A 8 -2.50 -26.66 -5.96
N ARG A 9 -2.24 -26.02 -7.10
CA ARG A 9 -2.64 -24.63 -7.33
C ARG A 9 -4.14 -24.42 -7.18
N GLY A 10 -4.93 -25.25 -7.84
CA GLY A 10 -6.40 -25.17 -7.79
C GLY A 10 -6.94 -25.25 -6.36
N THR A 11 -6.37 -26.14 -5.55
CA THR A 11 -6.73 -26.28 -4.12
C THR A 11 -6.45 -25.00 -3.33
N ILE A 12 -5.26 -24.38 -3.49
CA ILE A 12 -4.93 -23.15 -2.77
C ILE A 12 -5.84 -21.99 -3.21
N LEU A 13 -6.07 -21.83 -4.51
CA LEU A 13 -6.95 -20.76 -5.00
C LEU A 13 -8.42 -20.96 -4.58
N ALA A 14 -8.88 -22.21 -4.48
CA ALA A 14 -10.21 -22.51 -3.97
C ALA A 14 -10.38 -22.12 -2.49
N GLN A 15 -9.30 -22.13 -1.70
CA GLN A 15 -9.29 -21.62 -0.32
C GLN A 15 -9.18 -20.09 -0.28
N TYR A 16 -8.32 -19.52 -1.12
CA TYR A 16 -8.05 -18.07 -1.13
C TYR A 16 -9.24 -17.24 -1.60
N ARG A 17 -9.93 -17.62 -2.69
CA ARG A 17 -10.97 -16.78 -3.29
C ARG A 17 -12.14 -16.45 -2.35
N PRO A 18 -12.71 -17.41 -1.59
CA PRO A 18 -13.69 -17.10 -0.56
C PRO A 18 -13.17 -16.13 0.51
N ILE A 19 -11.91 -16.26 0.92
CA ILE A 19 -11.27 -15.34 1.86
C ILE A 19 -11.18 -13.94 1.25
N ARG A 20 -10.80 -13.81 -0.03
CA ARG A 20 -10.75 -12.51 -0.71
C ARG A 20 -12.12 -11.83 -0.77
N CYS A 21 -13.18 -12.58 -1.09
CA CYS A 21 -14.55 -12.06 -1.06
C CYS A 21 -14.94 -11.61 0.36
N ALA A 22 -14.65 -12.42 1.38
CA ALA A 22 -14.95 -12.08 2.77
C ALA A 22 -14.18 -10.84 3.25
N ILE A 23 -12.91 -10.66 2.87
CA ILE A 23 -12.16 -9.43 3.17
C ILE A 23 -12.91 -8.21 2.63
N GLN A 24 -13.36 -8.25 1.37
CA GLN A 24 -14.07 -7.13 0.75
C GLN A 24 -15.39 -6.84 1.46
N ALA A 25 -16.17 -7.87 1.79
CA ALA A 25 -17.44 -7.73 2.49
C ALA A 25 -17.26 -7.17 3.92
N VAL A 26 -16.26 -7.68 4.65
CA VAL A 26 -15.92 -7.20 6.00
C VAL A 26 -15.48 -5.74 5.96
N LEU A 27 -14.59 -5.36 5.03
CA LEU A 27 -14.12 -3.98 4.92
C LEU A 27 -15.27 -3.02 4.56
N ALA A 28 -16.15 -3.39 3.64
CA ALA A 28 -17.32 -2.59 3.28
C ALA A 28 -18.20 -2.28 4.49
N GLN A 29 -18.45 -3.27 5.36
CA GLN A 29 -19.23 -3.08 6.59
C GLN A 29 -18.46 -2.38 7.72
N ALA A 30 -17.15 -2.59 7.79
CA ALA A 30 -16.31 -2.02 8.83
C ALA A 30 -16.15 -0.51 8.67
N VAL A 31 -16.07 -0.01 7.42
CA VAL A 31 -15.98 1.43 7.14
C VAL A 31 -17.16 2.21 7.75
N ASP A 32 -18.35 1.62 7.82
CA ASP A 32 -19.53 2.23 8.47
C ASP A 32 -19.40 2.37 10.00
N ALA A 33 -18.36 1.80 10.61
CA ALA A 33 -18.02 2.02 12.00
C ALA A 33 -17.13 3.27 12.20
N CYS A 34 -16.48 3.77 11.15
CA CYS A 34 -15.67 4.99 11.21
C CYS A 34 -16.58 6.22 11.39
N ARG A 35 -16.29 7.02 12.41
CA ARG A 35 -16.95 8.32 12.59
C ARG A 35 -16.13 9.41 11.92
N LYS A 36 -16.74 10.58 11.69
CA LYS A 36 -16.06 11.76 11.12
C LYS A 36 -14.71 12.08 11.80
N PRO A 37 -14.55 12.00 13.14
CA PRO A 37 -13.24 12.23 13.76
C PRO A 37 -12.16 11.20 13.37
N ASP A 38 -12.56 9.95 13.11
CA ASP A 38 -11.62 8.88 12.70
C ASP A 38 -11.11 9.13 11.29
N LEU A 39 -12.01 9.50 10.37
CA LEU A 39 -11.68 9.87 8.99
C LEU A 39 -10.85 11.16 8.94
N ASN A 40 -11.22 12.20 9.69
CA ASN A 40 -10.46 13.45 9.74
C ASN A 40 -9.02 13.23 10.26
N ARG A 41 -8.86 12.34 11.24
CA ARG A 41 -7.52 11.96 11.75
C ARG A 41 -6.72 11.27 10.66
N ALA A 42 -7.31 10.28 9.98
CA ALA A 42 -6.65 9.56 8.91
C ALA A 42 -6.26 10.49 7.76
N ALA A 43 -7.16 11.38 7.32
CA ALA A 43 -6.91 12.39 6.30
C ALA A 43 -5.72 13.30 6.67
N LYS A 44 -5.66 13.74 7.93
CA LYS A 44 -4.52 14.51 8.44
C LYS A 44 -3.21 13.72 8.41
N HIS A 45 -3.25 12.44 8.76
CA HIS A 45 -2.05 11.58 8.73
C HIS A 45 -1.56 11.33 7.30
N LEU A 46 -2.47 11.30 6.33
CA LEU A 46 -2.19 11.13 4.91
C LEU A 46 -1.85 12.43 4.17
N GLY A 47 -1.91 13.58 4.85
CA GLY A 47 -1.67 14.88 4.21
C GLY A 47 -2.74 15.26 3.17
N LEU A 48 -3.96 14.75 3.30
CA LEU A 48 -5.06 15.10 2.40
C LEU A 48 -5.49 16.55 2.67
N LEU A 49 -5.11 17.46 1.78
CA LEU A 49 -5.43 18.89 1.85
C LEU A 49 -6.57 19.31 0.91
N ASP A 50 -6.89 18.47 -0.08
CA ASP A 50 -7.87 18.73 -1.14
C ASP A 50 -8.91 17.60 -1.20
N GLU A 51 -10.19 17.97 -1.29
CA GLU A 51 -11.31 17.05 -1.46
C GLU A 51 -11.25 16.33 -2.82
N ALA A 52 -10.57 16.89 -3.82
CA ALA A 52 -10.36 16.24 -5.12
C ALA A 52 -9.65 14.88 -5.01
N HIS A 53 -8.76 14.70 -4.02
CA HIS A 53 -8.11 13.40 -3.78
C HIS A 53 -9.11 12.31 -3.37
N LEU A 54 -10.26 12.67 -2.79
CA LEU A 54 -11.28 11.70 -2.39
C LEU A 54 -12.11 11.18 -3.57
N ALA A 55 -11.94 11.74 -4.78
CA ALA A 55 -12.51 11.19 -6.00
C ALA A 55 -11.71 9.99 -6.55
N ASP A 56 -10.47 9.79 -6.09
CA ASP A 56 -9.68 8.59 -6.40
C ASP A 56 -10.02 7.48 -5.40
N ASP A 57 -10.64 6.41 -5.89
CA ASP A 57 -11.00 5.23 -5.09
C ASP A 57 -9.80 4.62 -4.36
N THR A 58 -8.59 4.70 -4.93
CA THR A 58 -7.36 4.22 -4.30
C THR A 58 -7.04 5.01 -3.04
N VAL A 59 -7.12 6.34 -3.13
CA VAL A 59 -6.87 7.25 -2.01
C VAL A 59 -7.94 7.10 -0.95
N LEU A 60 -9.21 6.94 -1.36
CA LEU A 60 -10.31 6.65 -0.45
C LEU A 60 -10.08 5.33 0.31
N ASN A 61 -9.61 4.28 -0.37
CA ASN A 61 -9.29 3.01 0.27
C ASN A 61 -8.13 3.14 1.28
N MET A 62 -7.08 3.90 0.95
CA MET A 62 -5.97 4.20 1.87
C MET A 62 -6.46 4.97 3.11
N LEU A 63 -7.34 5.96 2.92
CA LEU A 63 -7.96 6.71 4.01
C LEU A 63 -8.75 5.80 4.95
N CYS A 64 -9.60 4.94 4.38
CA CYS A 64 -10.40 3.98 5.13
C CYS A 64 -9.52 2.97 5.89
N ASP A 65 -8.45 2.45 5.27
CA ASP A 65 -7.50 1.55 5.93
C ASP A 65 -6.85 2.20 7.16
N VAL A 66 -6.34 3.43 7.03
CA VAL A 66 -5.75 4.17 8.15
C VAL A 66 -6.78 4.54 9.23
N ALA A 67 -8.02 4.84 8.83
CA ALA A 67 -9.09 5.13 9.78
C ALA A 67 -9.46 3.88 10.61
N LEU A 68 -9.51 2.71 9.96
CA LEU A 68 -9.92 1.45 10.55
C LEU A 68 -8.86 0.81 11.44
N PHE A 69 -7.65 0.64 10.90
CA PHE A 69 -6.64 -0.26 11.46
C PHE A 69 -5.53 0.46 12.22
N GLU A 70 -5.34 1.76 12.01
CA GLU A 70 -4.31 2.49 12.74
C GLU A 70 -4.85 3.00 14.08
N PRO A 71 -4.09 2.82 15.19
CA PRO A 71 -4.54 3.24 16.50
C PRO A 71 -4.73 4.76 16.54
N ASN A 72 -5.82 5.19 17.18
CA ASN A 72 -6.02 6.60 17.51
C ASN A 72 -5.11 7.04 18.67
N GLN A 73 -5.22 8.31 19.08
CA GLN A 73 -4.43 8.89 20.18
C GLN A 73 -4.60 8.17 21.53
N ARG A 74 -5.63 7.33 21.69
CA ARG A 74 -5.88 6.51 22.88
C ARG A 74 -5.43 5.05 22.69
N GLY A 75 -4.70 4.74 21.62
CA GLY A 75 -4.22 3.39 21.31
C GLY A 75 -5.30 2.43 20.80
N ARG A 76 -6.50 2.91 20.46
CA ARG A 76 -7.62 2.04 20.03
C ARG A 76 -7.80 2.09 18.52
N ARG A 77 -8.08 0.94 17.90
CA ARG A 77 -8.46 0.84 16.49
C ARG A 77 -9.99 0.86 16.37
N VAL A 78 -10.50 1.42 15.27
CA VAL A 78 -11.95 1.36 14.99
C VAL A 78 -12.35 -0.08 14.69
N PHE A 79 -11.48 -0.83 14.01
CA PHE A 79 -11.72 -2.24 13.69
C PHE A 79 -11.97 -3.10 14.94
N ASP A 80 -11.24 -2.90 16.03
CA ASP A 80 -11.47 -3.62 17.30
C ASP A 80 -12.88 -3.34 17.87
N GLY A 81 -13.34 -2.10 17.74
CA GLY A 81 -14.70 -1.71 18.11
C GLY A 81 -15.75 -2.36 17.20
N PHE A 82 -15.49 -2.39 15.89
CA PHE A 82 -16.33 -3.07 14.92
C PHE A 82 -16.46 -4.57 15.23
N LEU A 83 -15.36 -5.26 15.54
CA LEU A 83 -15.40 -6.67 15.94
C LEU A 83 -16.23 -6.88 17.20
N ARG A 84 -16.08 -6.02 18.21
CA ARG A 84 -16.89 -6.15 19.43
C ARG A 84 -18.38 -5.92 19.19
N ASP A 85 -18.72 -4.94 18.36
CA ASP A 85 -20.08 -4.41 18.28
C ASP A 85 -20.90 -5.02 17.13
N ARG A 86 -20.25 -5.51 16.06
CA ARG A 86 -20.91 -5.94 14.81
C ARG A 86 -20.51 -7.32 14.28
N LEU A 87 -19.54 -8.01 14.90
CA LEU A 87 -19.09 -9.32 14.41
C LEU A 87 -20.24 -10.34 14.31
N ALA A 88 -21.16 -10.36 15.26
CA ALA A 88 -22.28 -11.31 15.25
C ALA A 88 -23.28 -11.09 14.10
N ALA A 89 -23.24 -9.93 13.43
CA ALA A 89 -24.09 -9.62 12.28
C ALA A 89 -23.51 -10.10 10.94
N LEU A 90 -22.23 -10.50 10.92
CA LEU A 90 -21.56 -11.03 9.74
C LEU A 90 -21.93 -12.49 9.49
N ASP A 91 -21.82 -12.93 8.25
CA ASP A 91 -21.96 -14.35 7.92
C ASP A 91 -20.81 -15.17 8.54
N PRO A 92 -20.99 -16.48 8.83
CA PRO A 92 -19.98 -17.26 9.55
C PRO A 92 -18.58 -17.25 8.91
N GLY A 93 -18.49 -17.26 7.58
CA GLY A 93 -17.21 -17.16 6.87
C GLY A 93 -16.54 -15.79 7.01
N GLU A 94 -17.34 -14.72 6.99
CA GLU A 94 -16.88 -13.34 7.20
C GLU A 94 -16.42 -13.14 8.65
N GLN A 95 -17.14 -13.71 9.63
CA GLN A 95 -16.74 -13.66 11.03
C GLN A 95 -15.34 -14.22 11.25
N GLU A 96 -15.05 -15.37 10.65
CA GLU A 96 -13.74 -16.01 10.79
C GLU A 96 -12.62 -15.17 10.18
N VAL A 97 -12.86 -14.62 8.99
CA VAL A 97 -11.89 -13.72 8.34
C VAL A 97 -11.71 -12.43 9.14
N ALA A 98 -12.79 -11.83 9.65
CA ALA A 98 -12.75 -10.61 10.46
C ALA A 98 -11.92 -10.80 11.74
N ARG A 99 -12.06 -11.96 12.43
CA ARG A 99 -11.22 -12.29 13.59
C ARG A 99 -9.73 -12.38 13.21
N ARG A 100 -9.40 -12.98 12.07
CA ARG A 100 -8.00 -13.07 11.61
C ARG A 100 -7.42 -11.71 11.22
N MET A 101 -8.25 -10.84 10.63
CA MET A 101 -7.88 -9.46 10.31
C MET A 101 -7.56 -8.62 11.57
N GLU A 102 -7.99 -9.02 12.76
CA GLU A 102 -7.60 -8.36 14.02
C GLU A 102 -6.07 -8.32 14.20
N GLY A 103 -5.39 -9.39 13.78
CA GLY A 103 -3.93 -9.52 13.82
C GLY A 103 -3.21 -8.89 12.62
N ALA A 104 -3.92 -8.13 11.78
CA ALA A 104 -3.34 -7.55 10.59
C ALA A 104 -2.23 -6.53 10.92
N PHE A 105 -1.15 -6.56 10.14
CA PHE A 105 0.01 -5.70 10.31
C PHE A 105 0.48 -5.14 8.96
N VAL A 106 1.12 -3.98 8.98
CA VAL A 106 1.79 -3.41 7.80
C VAL A 106 3.29 -3.66 7.92
N SER A 107 3.91 -4.04 6.80
CA SER A 107 5.37 -4.05 6.67
C SER A 107 5.80 -3.63 5.27
N ILE A 108 7.11 -3.59 5.09
CA ILE A 108 7.76 -3.46 3.79
C ILE A 108 8.32 -4.83 3.43
N PHE A 109 7.97 -5.33 2.25
CA PHE A 109 8.32 -6.65 1.77
C PHE A 109 9.12 -6.57 0.49
N ARG A 110 10.06 -7.50 0.32
CA ARG A 110 10.70 -7.80 -0.96
C ARG A 110 10.09 -9.07 -1.53
N VAL A 111 9.73 -9.05 -2.81
CA VAL A 111 9.27 -10.25 -3.54
C VAL A 111 10.46 -11.16 -3.77
N ALA A 112 10.47 -12.32 -3.11
CA ALA A 112 11.57 -13.29 -3.17
C ALA A 112 11.36 -14.38 -4.23
N GLY A 113 10.23 -14.37 -4.93
CA GLY A 113 9.90 -15.32 -5.99
C GLY A 113 8.47 -15.85 -5.91
N ARG A 114 8.09 -16.66 -6.90
CA ARG A 114 6.80 -17.38 -6.89
C ARG A 114 6.83 -18.57 -5.93
N HIS A 115 5.71 -18.80 -5.25
CA HIS A 115 5.50 -20.02 -4.47
C HIS A 115 5.23 -21.20 -5.40
N ALA A 116 5.65 -22.40 -5.03
CA ALA A 116 5.54 -23.59 -5.89
C ALA A 116 4.08 -24.02 -6.18
N GLN A 117 3.14 -23.63 -5.32
CA GLN A 117 1.72 -23.97 -5.43
C GLN A 117 0.87 -22.80 -5.98
N ALA A 118 0.97 -21.62 -5.37
CA ALA A 118 0.26 -20.40 -5.77
C ALA A 118 0.80 -19.22 -4.97
N GLY A 119 0.86 -18.04 -5.58
CA GLY A 119 1.22 -16.80 -4.90
C GLY A 119 2.73 -16.56 -4.84
N LEU A 120 3.17 -15.83 -3.82
CA LEU A 120 4.48 -15.25 -3.69
C LEU A 120 5.16 -15.63 -2.38
N TRP A 121 6.48 -15.75 -2.44
CA TRP A 121 7.31 -15.62 -1.26
C TRP A 121 7.67 -14.15 -1.04
N LEU A 122 7.40 -13.66 0.16
CA LEU A 122 7.78 -12.33 0.60
C LEU A 122 8.85 -12.44 1.68
N GLU A 123 9.88 -11.62 1.59
CA GLU A 123 10.84 -11.36 2.66
C GLU A 123 10.45 -10.06 3.36
N ASP A 124 10.28 -10.12 4.68
CA ASP A 124 9.97 -8.94 5.46
C ASP A 124 11.24 -8.14 5.77
N LEU A 125 11.31 -6.93 5.24
CA LEU A 125 12.49 -6.07 5.40
C LEU A 125 12.57 -5.42 6.79
N LEU A 126 11.47 -5.43 7.57
CA LEU A 126 11.41 -4.84 8.90
C LEU A 126 11.46 -5.89 10.02
N ALA A 127 11.32 -7.18 9.68
CA ALA A 127 11.42 -8.30 10.61
C ALA A 127 12.44 -9.31 10.09
N ALA A 128 13.69 -9.19 10.56
CA ALA A 128 14.81 -10.01 10.08
C ALA A 128 14.51 -11.51 10.12
N GLY A 129 14.73 -12.19 9.00
CA GLY A 129 14.51 -13.64 8.85
C GLY A 129 13.04 -14.05 8.68
N ARG A 130 12.07 -13.12 8.73
CA ARG A 130 10.66 -13.44 8.50
C ARG A 130 10.39 -13.55 7.00
N ARG A 131 10.05 -14.75 6.56
CA ARG A 131 9.58 -15.05 5.20
C ARG A 131 8.13 -15.50 5.23
N LEU A 132 7.30 -14.90 4.39
CA LEU A 132 5.86 -15.10 4.36
C LEU A 132 5.42 -15.67 3.01
N TRP A 133 4.50 -16.62 3.04
CA TRP A 133 3.77 -17.05 1.85
C TRP A 133 2.55 -16.16 1.68
N LEU A 134 2.55 -15.28 0.67
CA LEU A 134 1.40 -14.48 0.26
C LEU A 134 0.62 -15.20 -0.84
N VAL A 135 -0.70 -15.25 -0.74
CA VAL A 135 -1.56 -15.58 -1.88
C VAL A 135 -2.32 -14.33 -2.30
N ASP A 136 -2.03 -13.86 -3.51
CA ASP A 136 -2.74 -12.77 -4.20
C ASP A 136 -2.60 -13.01 -5.71
N GLU A 137 -3.71 -13.24 -6.41
CA GLU A 137 -3.68 -13.59 -7.85
C GLU A 137 -3.19 -12.43 -8.72
N SER A 138 -3.49 -11.18 -8.35
CA SER A 138 -3.09 -10.01 -9.12
C SER A 138 -1.60 -9.75 -8.97
N LEU A 139 -1.10 -9.77 -7.73
CA LEU A 139 0.33 -9.56 -7.47
C LEU A 139 1.17 -10.75 -7.96
N GLU A 140 0.66 -11.99 -7.87
CA GLU A 140 1.29 -13.16 -8.50
C GLU A 140 1.41 -13.02 -10.02
N ALA A 141 0.52 -12.27 -10.67
CA ALA A 141 0.59 -12.03 -12.11
C ALA A 141 1.53 -10.87 -12.46
N SER A 142 1.59 -9.82 -11.64
CA SER A 142 2.27 -8.56 -11.99
C SER A 142 3.66 -8.39 -11.38
N ALA A 143 3.91 -8.90 -10.17
CA ALA A 143 5.10 -8.52 -9.41
C ALA A 143 6.39 -9.13 -9.96
N SER A 144 7.46 -8.36 -10.01
CA SER A 144 8.79 -8.84 -10.38
C SER A 144 9.57 -9.36 -9.17
N ASP A 145 10.47 -10.31 -9.39
CA ASP A 145 11.39 -10.75 -8.34
C ASP A 145 12.30 -9.58 -7.94
N GLY A 146 12.47 -9.38 -6.63
CA GLY A 146 13.22 -8.25 -6.05
C GLY A 146 12.41 -6.96 -5.87
N GLU A 147 11.19 -6.88 -6.42
CA GLU A 147 10.30 -5.74 -6.22
C GLU A 147 10.02 -5.52 -4.74
N VAL A 148 10.05 -4.26 -4.31
CA VAL A 148 9.81 -3.86 -2.91
C VAL A 148 8.43 -3.22 -2.83
N ILE A 149 7.59 -3.71 -1.92
CA ILE A 149 6.21 -3.28 -1.76
C ILE A 149 5.88 -3.03 -0.29
N GLY A 150 5.02 -2.05 -0.02
CA GLY A 150 4.38 -1.82 1.25
C GLY A 150 2.93 -2.27 1.21
N MET A 151 2.51 -3.11 2.16
CA MET A 151 1.12 -3.56 2.24
C MET A 151 0.73 -4.06 3.63
N ARG A 152 -0.58 -4.12 3.89
CA ARG A 152 -1.15 -4.76 5.07
C ARG A 152 -1.43 -6.24 4.81
N LEU A 153 -0.94 -7.11 5.68
CA LEU A 153 -1.15 -8.56 5.65
C LEU A 153 -1.78 -9.06 6.94
N PHE A 154 -2.44 -10.22 6.87
CA PHE A 154 -2.84 -11.01 8.01
C PHE A 154 -2.67 -12.50 7.73
N GLU A 155 -2.61 -13.32 8.78
CA GLU A 155 -2.53 -14.77 8.67
C GLU A 155 -3.92 -15.34 8.31
N ALA A 156 -4.03 -15.91 7.11
CA ALA A 156 -5.27 -16.46 6.57
C ALA A 156 -5.40 -17.98 6.78
N GLY A 157 -4.53 -18.57 7.61
CA GLY A 157 -4.38 -20.00 7.81
C GLY A 157 -2.98 -20.45 7.35
N SER A 158 -2.90 -21.21 6.27
CA SER A 158 -1.62 -21.72 5.74
C SER A 158 -0.80 -20.66 4.98
N PHE A 159 -1.41 -19.54 4.63
CA PHE A 159 -0.80 -18.43 3.89
C PHE A 159 -1.26 -17.09 4.48
N HIS A 160 -0.65 -16.01 4.00
CA HIS A 160 -1.04 -14.64 4.29
C HIS A 160 -1.90 -14.09 3.15
N ALA A 161 -2.82 -13.20 3.48
CA ALA A 161 -3.64 -12.47 2.52
C ALA A 161 -3.52 -10.96 2.77
N GLY A 162 -3.63 -10.19 1.69
CA GLY A 162 -3.59 -8.74 1.71
C GLY A 162 -4.96 -8.10 1.62
N PHE A 163 -4.99 -6.81 1.93
CA PHE A 163 -6.22 -6.00 1.89
C PHE A 163 -6.52 -5.48 0.47
N GLY A 164 -5.54 -5.57 -0.43
CA GLY A 164 -5.62 -5.08 -1.81
C GLY A 164 -5.09 -3.66 -1.99
N ILE A 165 -4.50 -3.08 -0.96
CA ILE A 165 -3.74 -1.83 -1.04
C ILE A 165 -2.26 -2.21 -1.06
N ILE A 166 -1.60 -1.87 -2.15
CA ILE A 166 -0.19 -2.16 -2.41
C ILE A 166 0.43 -0.86 -2.88
N VAL A 167 1.54 -0.46 -2.27
CA VAL A 167 2.30 0.72 -2.66
C VAL A 167 3.76 0.36 -2.91
N GLU A 168 4.40 1.09 -3.81
CA GLU A 168 5.85 1.03 -4.01
C GLU A 168 6.50 2.08 -3.11
N PRO A 169 7.17 1.70 -2.00
CA PRO A 169 7.78 2.65 -1.09
C PRO A 169 8.98 3.35 -1.75
N GLN A 170 9.13 4.65 -1.47
CA GLN A 170 10.31 5.40 -1.85
C GLN A 170 11.57 4.79 -1.23
N GLU A 171 12.67 4.75 -1.99
CA GLU A 171 13.93 4.09 -1.57
C GLU A 171 14.46 4.63 -0.23
N ASP A 172 14.37 5.95 -0.03
CA ASP A 172 14.81 6.60 1.21
C ASP A 172 14.01 6.11 2.42
N LEU A 173 12.67 6.02 2.31
CA LEU A 173 11.82 5.51 3.39
C LEU A 173 12.17 4.06 3.72
N VAL A 174 12.43 3.22 2.71
CA VAL A 174 12.89 1.83 2.90
C VAL A 174 14.22 1.82 3.65
N ALA A 175 15.20 2.62 3.21
CA ALA A 175 16.53 2.67 3.83
C ALA A 175 16.46 3.11 5.30
N PHE A 176 15.69 4.16 5.60
CA PHE A 176 15.51 4.65 6.97
C PHE A 176 14.82 3.62 7.88
N CYS A 177 13.71 3.03 7.40
CA CYS A 177 12.96 2.04 8.18
C CYS A 177 13.75 0.76 8.43
N THR A 178 14.44 0.24 7.41
CA THR A 178 15.25 -0.99 7.53
C THR A 178 16.45 -0.79 8.44
N GLN A 179 17.14 0.36 8.36
CA GLN A 179 18.24 0.68 9.26
C GLN A 179 17.77 0.80 10.73
N ALA A 180 16.61 1.42 10.97
CA ALA A 180 16.05 1.51 12.31
C ALA A 180 15.66 0.12 12.86
N ALA A 181 14.97 -0.69 12.05
CA ALA A 181 14.55 -2.04 12.41
C ALA A 181 15.74 -2.95 12.73
N ALA A 182 16.81 -2.91 11.92
CA ALA A 182 18.03 -3.68 12.14
C ALA A 182 18.73 -3.36 13.47
N ARG A 183 18.52 -2.15 14.01
CA ARG A 183 19.05 -1.71 15.31
C ARG A 183 18.07 -1.98 16.47
N GLY A 184 16.91 -2.57 16.21
CA GLY A 184 15.84 -2.73 17.21
C GLY A 184 15.21 -1.40 17.65
N ASN A 185 15.41 -0.34 16.87
CA ASN A 185 14.87 0.98 17.19
C ASN A 185 13.42 1.11 16.72
N ARG A 186 12.71 2.07 17.31
CA ARG A 186 11.42 2.51 16.77
C ARG A 186 11.63 3.04 15.34
N LEU A 187 10.71 2.69 14.45
CA LEU A 187 10.70 3.20 13.07
C LEU A 187 10.62 4.75 13.07
N PRO A 188 11.34 5.43 12.18
CA PRO A 188 11.42 6.89 12.11
C PRO A 188 10.19 7.50 11.41
N ILE A 189 9.00 7.09 11.86
CA ILE A 189 7.70 7.44 11.28
C ILE A 189 6.88 8.21 12.30
N ARG A 190 6.21 9.27 11.82
CA ARG A 190 5.47 10.19 12.70
C ARG A 190 4.19 9.57 13.26
N HIS A 191 3.42 8.89 12.41
CA HIS A 191 2.09 8.39 12.73
C HIS A 191 2.07 6.86 12.80
N SER A 192 2.13 6.23 11.62
CA SER A 192 2.23 4.79 11.45
C SER A 192 2.88 4.47 10.12
N LEU A 193 3.28 3.21 9.92
CA LEU A 193 3.96 2.79 8.70
C LEU A 193 3.00 2.88 7.50
N ALA A 194 1.74 2.43 7.67
CA ALA A 194 0.71 2.57 6.65
C ALA A 194 0.52 4.02 6.22
N ALA A 195 0.38 4.93 7.19
CA ALA A 195 0.18 6.35 6.88
C ALA A 195 1.38 6.98 6.16
N ALA A 196 2.61 6.61 6.53
CA ALA A 196 3.80 7.10 5.85
C ALA A 196 3.87 6.59 4.40
N LEU A 197 3.69 5.29 4.20
CA LEU A 197 3.69 4.63 2.90
C LEU A 197 2.63 5.21 1.95
N TYR A 198 1.40 5.36 2.44
CA TYR A 198 0.30 5.86 1.63
C TYR A 198 0.43 7.36 1.35
N ALA A 199 0.91 8.17 2.31
CA ALA A 199 1.12 9.60 2.08
C ALA A 199 2.14 9.85 0.96
N ASP A 200 3.25 9.10 0.95
CA ASP A 200 4.26 9.19 -0.11
C ASP A 200 3.68 8.79 -1.47
N ASP A 201 2.89 7.71 -1.52
CA ASP A 201 2.23 7.24 -2.76
C ASP A 201 1.20 8.26 -3.28
N ILE A 202 0.36 8.81 -2.39
CA ILE A 202 -0.58 9.88 -2.74
C ILE A 202 0.16 11.10 -3.29
N GLN A 203 1.24 11.52 -2.63
CA GLN A 203 2.02 12.66 -3.10
C GLN A 203 2.64 12.39 -4.48
N ALA A 204 3.16 11.19 -4.72
CA ALA A 204 3.70 10.80 -6.02
C ALA A 204 2.65 10.83 -7.14
N ARG A 205 1.38 10.49 -6.84
CA ARG A 205 0.25 10.57 -7.79
C ARG A 205 -0.18 12.00 -8.09
N SER A 206 -0.10 12.89 -7.11
CA SER A 206 -0.55 14.29 -7.24
C SER A 206 0.47 15.19 -7.93
N LEU A 207 1.73 14.74 -8.07
CA LEU A 207 2.72 15.49 -8.84
C LEU A 207 2.42 15.36 -10.33
N PRO A 208 2.22 16.46 -11.08
CA PRO A 208 2.16 16.38 -12.53
C PRO A 208 3.47 15.79 -13.03
N SER A 209 3.38 14.84 -13.95
CA SER A 209 4.58 14.32 -14.61
C SER A 209 5.41 15.51 -15.11
N LEU A 210 6.72 15.53 -14.82
CA LEU A 210 7.60 16.61 -15.29
C LEU A 210 7.65 16.70 -16.81
N ASP A 211 7.09 15.70 -17.52
CA ASP A 211 6.89 15.69 -18.96
C ASP A 211 5.69 16.54 -19.44
N GLU A 212 4.77 16.95 -18.56
CA GLU A 212 3.57 17.74 -18.89
C GLU A 212 3.57 19.16 -18.34
N VAL A 213 4.53 19.52 -17.50
CA VAL A 213 4.64 20.91 -17.02
C VAL A 213 5.31 21.75 -18.11
N ASP A 214 4.50 22.44 -18.90
CA ASP A 214 4.97 23.57 -19.74
C ASP A 214 5.40 24.68 -18.77
N MET A 215 6.64 24.57 -18.27
CA MET A 215 7.20 25.50 -17.28
C MET A 215 7.18 26.90 -17.90
N PRO A 216 6.46 27.87 -17.31
CA PRO A 216 6.43 29.23 -17.83
C PRO A 216 7.86 29.76 -17.96
N GLU A 217 8.18 30.39 -19.08
CA GLU A 217 9.52 30.83 -19.44
C GLU A 217 10.17 31.70 -18.33
N VAL A 218 9.33 32.43 -17.59
CA VAL A 218 9.70 33.24 -16.41
C VAL A 218 10.26 32.42 -15.25
N VAL A 219 9.78 31.20 -15.01
CA VAL A 219 10.27 30.32 -13.94
C VAL A 219 11.61 29.70 -14.34
N VAL A 220 11.76 29.33 -15.62
CA VAL A 220 13.03 28.87 -16.20
C VAL A 220 14.08 29.98 -16.13
N GLU A 221 13.70 31.22 -16.48
CA GLU A 221 14.60 32.37 -16.42
C GLU A 221 15.01 32.70 -14.98
N ALA A 222 14.09 32.59 -14.02
CA ALA A 222 14.38 32.78 -12.60
C ALA A 222 15.38 31.74 -12.08
N LEU A 223 15.20 30.46 -12.42
CA LEU A 223 16.13 29.37 -12.06
C LEU A 223 17.50 29.55 -12.72
N MET A 224 17.55 29.96 -14.00
CA MET A 224 18.78 30.23 -14.74
C MET A 224 19.57 31.41 -14.13
N ARG A 225 18.89 32.47 -13.69
CA ARG A 225 19.50 33.59 -12.97
C ARG A 225 20.06 33.15 -11.62
N GLN A 226 19.35 32.27 -10.90
CA GLN A 226 19.80 31.75 -9.61
C GLN A 226 21.02 30.82 -9.75
N ALA A 227 21.14 30.13 -10.88
CA ALA A 227 22.28 29.29 -11.24
C ALA A 227 23.47 30.07 -11.88
N GLY A 228 23.38 31.39 -12.00
CA GLY A 228 24.46 32.24 -12.53
C GLY A 228 24.68 32.14 -14.05
N VAL A 229 23.67 31.70 -14.82
CA VAL A 229 23.79 31.57 -16.27
C VAL A 229 23.61 32.94 -16.96
N PRO A 230 24.49 33.36 -17.89
CA PRO A 230 24.38 34.64 -18.58
C PRO A 230 23.11 34.76 -19.42
N GLN A 231 22.48 35.95 -19.40
CA GLN A 231 21.32 36.26 -20.24
C GLN A 231 21.68 36.16 -21.73
N GLY A 232 20.88 35.38 -22.48
CA GLY A 232 21.06 35.17 -23.93
C GLY A 232 21.52 33.76 -24.33
N THR A 233 21.70 32.83 -23.38
CA THR A 233 22.02 31.43 -23.72
C THR A 233 20.78 30.73 -24.29
N PRO A 234 20.78 30.26 -25.56
CA PRO A 234 19.60 29.65 -26.15
C PRO A 234 19.28 28.30 -25.48
N VAL A 235 18.08 28.18 -24.91
CA VAL A 235 17.58 26.92 -24.34
C VAL A 235 17.26 25.97 -25.48
N ALA A 236 18.11 24.98 -25.71
CA ALA A 236 17.86 23.94 -26.71
C ALA A 236 16.67 23.08 -26.25
N ARG A 237 15.51 23.22 -26.92
CA ARG A 237 14.37 22.33 -26.69
C ARG A 237 14.74 20.91 -27.09
N PRO A 238 14.56 19.89 -26.23
CA PRO A 238 14.75 18.51 -26.63
C PRO A 238 13.76 18.16 -27.75
N ARG A 239 14.28 17.64 -28.87
CA ARG A 239 13.47 17.16 -30.00
C ARG A 239 12.55 16.05 -29.50
N ARG A 240 11.23 16.28 -29.55
CA ARG A 240 10.19 15.26 -29.33
C ARG A 240 10.48 14.02 -30.18
N GLY A 241 10.94 12.95 -29.53
CA GLY A 241 11.01 11.63 -30.13
C GLY A 241 9.58 11.11 -30.37
N ARG A 242 9.18 11.02 -31.64
CA ARG A 242 7.94 10.33 -32.05
C ARG A 242 8.02 8.87 -31.60
N ARG A 243 7.34 8.49 -30.51
CA ARG A 243 7.03 7.08 -30.23
C ARG A 243 5.93 6.64 -31.21
N ARG A 244 6.26 5.62 -32.03
CA ARG A 244 5.27 4.86 -32.81
C ARG A 244 4.54 3.88 -31.88
N PRO A 245 3.22 3.69 -32.03
CA PRO A 245 2.48 2.74 -31.22
C PRO A 245 2.75 1.29 -31.66
N LYS A 246 2.88 0.40 -30.68
CA LYS A 246 2.55 -1.03 -30.76
C LYS A 246 1.92 -1.44 -29.45
#